data_AF-A0A5N5PYR0-F1
#
_entry.id   AF-A0A5N5PYR0-F1
#
_cell.length_a   1.000
_cell.length_b   1.000
_cell.length_c   1.000
_cell.angle_alpha   90.00
_cell.angle_beta   90.00
_cell.angle_gamma   90.00
#
_symmetry.space_group_name_H-M   'P 1'
#
loop_
_entity.id
_entity.type
_entity.pdbx_description
1 polymer ?
#
loop_
_entity_poly.entity_id
_entity_poly.type
_entity_poly.pdbx_seq_one_letter_code
_entity_poly.pdbx_strand_id
1 'polypeptide(L)'
;MSTGSSPATVEEMESLHGLWQPRLQNRCGDLLKISRSIFSTAVRRYEVEFLHKTVRDFLKDEYQENLRQRAPQDFDELLFLGKATLRLIGRFDCFELVEPRGNRPSVVACPAQAVIYAQAIQNRNTPQDDSVAQLSLMDGFERACEAAFLLAARFSIVLEANDSIPNKQDCQEDSDDMLEAAAKLNLYYYVKSKLERDPGRMKGSTYGLLHQALQAQYMKIIFQPKFRLLFLDGYARMMASEPDERIVGLLLDYKADPNQRLGTIGEGTPFTAFVERIKRKWRDWPVWKQERLFRVLKLLLQRGADPILKESELKTYQRVNAHDVGPDDTGEI
;
A
#
# COMPACT_ATOMS: atom_id res chain seq x y z
N MET A 1 21.10 -17.94 6.57
CA MET A 1 20.25 -18.01 5.36
C MET A 1 20.86 -17.08 4.34
N SER A 2 21.22 -17.61 3.15
CA SER A 2 22.04 -16.94 2.14
C SER A 2 21.48 -15.57 1.74
N THR A 3 22.26 -14.53 2.02
CA THR A 3 22.07 -13.15 1.59
C THR A 3 22.80 -12.95 0.26
N GLY A 4 22.08 -12.55 -0.78
CA GLY A 4 22.64 -12.15 -2.07
C GLY A 4 22.46 -13.20 -3.17
N SER A 5 21.27 -13.27 -3.77
CA SER A 5 21.23 -13.63 -5.19
C SER A 5 21.22 -12.33 -5.98
N SER A 6 22.11 -12.21 -6.97
CA SER A 6 22.06 -11.13 -7.95
C SER A 6 20.65 -10.99 -8.53
N PRO A 7 20.27 -9.79 -9.01
CA PRO A 7 19.03 -9.59 -9.76
C PRO A 7 18.93 -10.63 -10.87
N ALA A 8 17.75 -11.23 -11.04
CA ALA A 8 17.52 -12.18 -12.11
C ALA A 8 17.54 -11.41 -13.44
N THR A 9 18.30 -11.88 -14.42
CA THR A 9 18.37 -11.21 -15.72
C THR A 9 17.16 -11.58 -16.60
N VAL A 10 16.86 -10.77 -17.61
CA VAL A 10 15.83 -11.09 -18.61
C VAL A 10 16.07 -12.46 -19.24
N GLU A 11 17.32 -12.81 -19.57
CA GLU A 11 17.68 -14.08 -20.19
C GLU A 11 17.40 -15.27 -19.28
N GLU A 12 17.67 -15.14 -17.97
CA GLU A 12 17.33 -16.17 -16.98
C GLU A 12 15.81 -16.41 -16.92
N MET A 13 15.02 -15.34 -17.01
CA MET A 13 13.56 -15.43 -17.02
C MET A 13 13.02 -16.04 -18.32
N GLU A 14 13.55 -15.64 -19.47
CA GLU A 14 13.17 -16.23 -20.76
C GLU A 14 13.50 -17.72 -20.78
N SER A 15 14.65 -18.11 -20.23
CA SER A 15 15.05 -19.51 -20.08
C SER A 15 14.11 -20.30 -19.16
N LEU A 16 13.80 -19.75 -17.97
CA LEU A 16 12.85 -20.36 -17.04
C LEU A 16 11.45 -20.49 -17.65
N HIS A 17 10.98 -19.47 -18.37
CA HIS A 17 9.69 -19.52 -19.06
C HIS A 17 9.71 -20.59 -20.17
N GLY A 18 10.74 -20.63 -21.00
CA GLY A 18 10.91 -21.65 -22.03
C GLY A 18 10.93 -23.07 -21.48
N LEU A 19 11.44 -23.26 -20.26
CA LEU A 19 11.43 -24.54 -19.56
C LEU A 19 10.05 -24.90 -18.98
N TRP A 20 9.40 -23.96 -18.30
CA TRP A 20 8.19 -24.24 -17.51
C TRP A 20 6.90 -24.13 -18.31
N GLN A 21 6.82 -23.23 -19.30
CA GLN A 21 5.60 -23.05 -20.10
C GLN A 21 5.18 -24.36 -20.79
N PRO A 22 6.04 -25.11 -21.50
CA PRO A 22 5.62 -26.36 -22.14
C PRO A 22 5.21 -27.43 -21.12
N ARG A 23 5.88 -27.46 -19.97
CA ARG A 23 5.56 -28.42 -18.89
C ARG A 23 4.20 -28.16 -18.28
N LEU A 24 3.88 -26.88 -18.04
CA LEU A 24 2.60 -26.47 -17.50
C LEU A 24 1.49 -26.65 -18.55
N GLN A 25 1.73 -26.30 -19.81
CA GLN A 25 0.76 -26.51 -20.89
C GLN A 25 0.48 -28.00 -21.15
N ASN A 26 1.50 -28.87 -21.08
CA ASN A 26 1.29 -30.31 -21.26
C ASN A 26 0.51 -30.97 -20.10
N ARG A 27 0.62 -30.44 -18.89
CA ARG A 27 -0.07 -31.00 -17.71
C ARG A 27 -1.43 -30.36 -17.44
N CYS A 28 -1.57 -29.08 -17.78
CA CYS A 28 -2.69 -28.24 -17.37
C CYS A 28 -3.25 -27.43 -18.54
N GLY A 29 -3.03 -27.84 -19.80
CA GLY A 29 -3.33 -27.03 -20.97
C GLY A 29 -4.79 -26.63 -21.14
N ASP A 30 -5.71 -27.50 -20.71
CA ASP A 30 -7.15 -27.20 -20.70
C ASP A 30 -7.58 -26.38 -19.48
N LEU A 31 -6.72 -26.33 -18.46
CA LEU A 31 -6.99 -25.75 -17.15
C LEU A 31 -6.42 -24.35 -17.00
N LEU A 32 -5.29 -24.06 -17.62
CA LEU A 32 -4.64 -22.76 -17.59
C LEU A 32 -3.94 -22.45 -18.91
N LYS A 33 -3.85 -21.16 -19.23
CA LYS A 33 -3.05 -20.65 -20.34
C LYS A 33 -2.10 -19.58 -19.81
N ILE A 34 -0.82 -19.75 -20.10
CA ILE A 34 0.22 -18.76 -19.81
C ILE A 34 0.51 -18.01 -21.10
N SER A 35 0.43 -16.69 -21.06
CA SER A 35 0.81 -15.85 -22.19
C SER A 35 1.88 -14.85 -21.80
N ARG A 36 2.69 -14.48 -22.80
CA ARG A 36 3.64 -13.39 -22.69
C ARG A 36 2.88 -12.09 -22.91
N SER A 37 2.78 -11.26 -21.89
CA SER A 37 2.23 -9.93 -22.04
C SER A 37 3.32 -8.98 -22.56
N ILE A 38 3.01 -8.31 -23.66
CA ILE A 38 3.91 -7.33 -24.31
C ILE A 38 3.80 -5.93 -23.70
N PHE A 39 2.81 -5.72 -22.81
CA PHE A 39 2.51 -4.45 -22.15
C PHE A 39 2.75 -4.52 -20.62
N SER A 40 3.59 -5.47 -20.20
CA SER A 40 3.72 -5.84 -18.80
C SER A 40 5.16 -5.80 -18.34
N THR A 41 5.36 -5.27 -17.14
CA THR A 41 6.65 -5.22 -16.43
C THR A 41 7.36 -6.57 -16.42
N ALA A 42 8.68 -6.59 -16.26
CA ALA A 42 9.45 -7.84 -16.23
C ALA A 42 8.89 -8.88 -15.24
N VAL A 43 8.33 -8.45 -14.11
CA VAL A 43 7.71 -9.33 -13.09
C VAL A 43 6.42 -9.99 -13.55
N ARG A 44 5.66 -9.31 -14.42
CA ARG A 44 4.35 -9.76 -14.92
C ARG A 44 4.40 -10.11 -16.41
N ARG A 45 5.58 -10.22 -17.00
CA ARG A 45 5.79 -10.53 -18.41
C ARG A 45 5.15 -11.86 -18.80
N TYR A 46 5.08 -12.80 -17.87
CA TYR A 46 4.45 -14.10 -18.04
C TYR A 46 3.36 -14.25 -16.99
N GLU A 47 2.09 -14.20 -17.41
CA GLU A 47 0.95 -14.31 -16.52
C GLU A 47 -0.06 -15.35 -17.00
N VAL A 48 -0.89 -15.83 -16.07
CA VAL A 48 -1.99 -16.74 -16.37
C VAL A 48 -3.15 -15.90 -16.91
N GLU A 49 -3.35 -15.94 -18.24
CA GLU A 49 -4.39 -15.19 -18.95
C GLU A 49 -5.76 -15.88 -18.81
N PHE A 50 -5.75 -17.20 -18.73
CA PHE A 50 -6.96 -18.00 -18.62
C PHE A 50 -6.82 -19.03 -17.50
N LEU A 51 -7.87 -19.13 -16.69
CA LEU A 51 -8.05 -20.18 -15.71
C LEU A 51 -9.44 -20.79 -15.93
N HIS A 52 -9.47 -22.09 -16.22
CA HIS A 52 -10.71 -22.81 -16.50
C HIS A 52 -11.68 -22.72 -15.32
N LYS A 53 -12.98 -22.71 -15.61
CA LYS A 53 -14.03 -22.62 -14.59
C LYS A 53 -13.87 -23.72 -13.52
N THR A 54 -13.58 -24.95 -13.93
CA THR A 54 -13.34 -26.08 -13.01
C THR A 54 -12.23 -25.79 -12.00
N VAL A 55 -11.14 -25.13 -12.41
CA VAL A 55 -10.06 -24.76 -11.48
C VAL A 55 -10.53 -23.66 -10.54
N ARG A 56 -11.25 -22.66 -11.06
CA ARG A 56 -11.83 -21.60 -10.23
C ARG A 56 -12.81 -22.15 -9.20
N ASP A 57 -13.69 -23.06 -9.61
CA ASP A 57 -14.69 -23.69 -8.75
C ASP A 57 -14.01 -24.61 -7.71
N PHE A 58 -13.00 -25.37 -8.14
CA PHE A 58 -12.16 -26.19 -7.25
C PHE A 58 -11.46 -25.35 -6.17
N LEU A 59 -10.95 -24.16 -6.53
CA LEU A 59 -10.27 -23.26 -5.59
C LEU A 59 -11.24 -22.46 -4.71
N LYS A 60 -12.49 -22.27 -5.12
CA LYS A 60 -13.43 -21.38 -4.42
C LYS A 60 -13.95 -21.97 -3.12
N ASP A 61 -14.48 -23.19 -3.07
CA ASP A 61 -15.18 -23.63 -1.85
C ASP A 61 -15.02 -25.13 -1.51
N GLU A 62 -14.98 -26.07 -2.47
CA GLU A 62 -15.09 -27.50 -2.13
C GLU A 62 -13.77 -28.19 -1.71
N TYR A 63 -12.62 -27.56 -1.95
CA TYR A 63 -11.33 -28.21 -1.73
C TYR A 63 -10.36 -27.46 -0.83
N GLN A 64 -10.73 -26.27 -0.32
CA GLN A 64 -9.85 -25.50 0.56
C GLN A 64 -9.49 -26.29 1.83
N GLU A 65 -10.46 -27.00 2.41
CA GLU A 65 -10.23 -27.83 3.59
C GLU A 65 -9.32 -29.02 3.30
N ASN A 66 -9.48 -29.68 2.15
CA ASN A 66 -8.58 -30.75 1.70
C ASN A 66 -7.15 -30.25 1.43
N LEU A 67 -7.00 -29.06 0.85
CA LEU A 67 -5.69 -28.42 0.68
C LEU A 67 -5.08 -28.08 2.04
N ARG A 68 -5.88 -27.58 2.99
CA ARG A 68 -5.44 -27.27 4.36
C ARG A 68 -4.96 -28.52 5.09
N GLN A 69 -5.68 -29.64 4.96
CA GLN A 69 -5.29 -30.93 5.56
C GLN A 69 -3.96 -31.48 5.01
N ARG A 70 -3.62 -31.15 3.75
CA ARG A 70 -2.36 -31.57 3.12
C ARG A 70 -1.20 -30.61 3.39
N ALA A 71 -1.50 -29.38 3.78
CA ALA A 71 -0.50 -28.40 4.15
C ALA A 71 0.04 -28.69 5.56
N PRO A 72 1.29 -28.30 5.86
CA PRO A 72 1.78 -28.26 7.22
C PRO A 72 0.81 -27.48 8.14
N GLN A 73 0.67 -27.91 9.39
CA GLN A 73 -0.28 -27.33 10.34
C GLN A 73 -0.05 -25.82 10.56
N ASP A 74 1.22 -25.40 10.51
CA ASP A 74 1.73 -24.03 10.66
C ASP A 74 1.86 -23.26 9.34
N PHE A 75 1.46 -23.85 8.20
CA PHE A 75 1.51 -23.16 6.93
C PHE A 75 0.57 -21.96 6.94
N ASP A 76 1.06 -20.80 6.51
CA ASP A 76 0.26 -19.60 6.31
C ASP A 76 0.37 -19.17 4.85
N GLU A 77 -0.72 -19.35 4.10
CA GLU A 77 -0.78 -19.05 2.68
C GLU A 77 -0.57 -17.57 2.36
N LEU A 78 -1.09 -16.65 3.19
CA LEU A 78 -0.95 -15.21 2.96
C LEU A 78 0.47 -14.75 3.29
N LEU A 79 1.05 -15.24 4.38
CA LEU A 79 2.43 -14.95 4.74
C LEU A 79 3.40 -15.51 3.71
N PHE A 80 3.15 -16.73 3.22
CA PHE A 80 3.94 -17.34 2.15
C PHE A 80 3.86 -16.51 0.86
N LEU A 81 2.66 -16.16 0.40
CA LEU A 81 2.46 -15.35 -0.80
C LEU A 81 3.12 -13.99 -0.65
N GLY A 82 2.93 -13.31 0.48
CA GLY A 82 3.58 -12.04 0.77
C GLY A 82 5.10 -12.14 0.72
N LYS A 83 5.70 -13.14 1.40
CA LYS A 83 7.16 -13.36 1.36
C LYS A 83 7.66 -13.71 -0.04
N ALA A 84 6.89 -14.48 -0.82
CA ALA A 84 7.22 -14.78 -2.21
C ALA A 84 7.18 -13.50 -3.07
N THR A 85 6.15 -12.67 -2.93
CA THR A 85 6.06 -11.37 -3.60
C THR A 85 7.23 -10.46 -3.25
N LEU A 86 7.64 -10.40 -1.98
CA LEU A 86 8.81 -9.61 -1.58
C LEU A 86 10.12 -10.14 -2.16
N ARG A 87 10.29 -11.46 -2.22
CA ARG A 87 11.45 -12.07 -2.86
C ARG A 87 11.48 -11.81 -4.35
N LEU A 88 10.31 -11.78 -5.00
CA LEU A 88 10.19 -11.35 -6.39
C LEU A 88 10.66 -9.90 -6.49
N ILE A 89 10.08 -8.96 -5.74
CA ILE A 89 10.49 -7.54 -5.74
C ILE A 89 12.00 -7.38 -5.54
N GLY A 90 12.60 -8.08 -4.58
CA GLY A 90 14.04 -8.01 -4.31
C GLY A 90 14.94 -8.67 -5.37
N ARG A 91 14.38 -9.38 -6.35
CA ARG A 91 15.11 -10.02 -7.45
C ARG A 91 15.07 -9.27 -8.77
N PHE A 92 14.25 -8.23 -8.90
CA PHE A 92 14.24 -7.43 -10.12
C PHE A 92 15.02 -6.15 -9.90
N ASP A 93 15.88 -5.81 -10.86
CA ASP A 93 16.42 -4.46 -10.93
C ASP A 93 15.29 -3.48 -11.20
N CYS A 94 15.25 -2.39 -10.44
CA CYS A 94 14.18 -1.39 -10.48
C CYS A 94 13.99 -0.71 -11.84
N PHE A 95 14.94 -0.91 -12.76
CA PHE A 95 14.85 -0.47 -14.15
C PHE A 95 14.01 -1.39 -15.03
N GLU A 96 14.03 -2.70 -14.80
CA GLU A 96 13.15 -3.64 -15.52
C GLU A 96 11.69 -3.58 -15.02
N LEU A 97 11.50 -2.90 -13.89
CA LEU A 97 10.23 -2.56 -13.27
C LEU A 97 9.60 -1.29 -13.88
N VAL A 98 10.32 -0.58 -14.74
CA VAL A 98 9.87 0.66 -15.40
C VAL A 98 10.02 0.49 -16.92
N GLU A 99 8.90 0.31 -17.63
CA GLU A 99 8.94 0.24 -19.09
C GLU A 99 9.38 1.58 -19.72
N PRO A 100 10.31 1.60 -20.71
CA PRO A 100 10.70 2.81 -21.42
C PRO A 100 9.72 3.27 -22.51
N ARG A 101 8.61 2.56 -22.77
CA ARG A 101 7.75 2.82 -23.94
C ARG A 101 6.37 3.33 -23.55
N GLY A 102 6.28 4.66 -23.49
CA GLY A 102 5.07 5.43 -23.21
C GLY A 102 5.39 6.54 -22.20
N ASN A 103 4.74 7.71 -22.31
CA ASN A 103 4.94 8.87 -21.43
C ASN A 103 4.54 8.63 -19.94
N ARG A 104 4.36 7.38 -19.50
CA ARG A 104 4.04 7.05 -18.11
C ARG A 104 4.80 5.79 -17.68
N PRO A 105 5.70 5.88 -16.69
CA PRO A 105 6.34 4.70 -16.12
C PRO A 105 5.28 3.80 -15.46
N SER A 106 5.08 2.61 -16.03
CA SER A 106 4.25 1.56 -15.42
C SER A 106 5.08 0.86 -14.34
N VAL A 107 4.99 1.36 -13.11
CA VAL A 107 5.68 0.74 -11.97
C VAL A 107 4.78 -0.31 -11.32
N VAL A 108 5.31 -1.53 -11.30
CA VAL A 108 5.02 -2.74 -10.49
C VAL A 108 3.75 -2.76 -9.63
N ALA A 109 2.86 -3.70 -9.94
CA ALA A 109 1.71 -4.10 -9.11
C ALA A 109 2.10 -4.87 -7.81
N CYS A 110 3.33 -5.38 -7.73
CA CYS A 110 3.78 -6.30 -6.69
C CYS A 110 3.89 -5.69 -5.28
N PRO A 111 4.32 -4.42 -5.09
CA PRO A 111 4.34 -3.81 -3.76
C PRO A 111 2.95 -3.68 -3.13
N ALA A 112 1.96 -3.27 -3.92
CA ALA A 112 0.55 -3.21 -3.49
C ALA A 112 0.03 -4.59 -3.04
N GLN A 113 0.44 -5.66 -3.73
CA GLN A 113 0.03 -7.02 -3.39
C GLN A 113 0.55 -7.45 -2.01
N ALA A 114 1.77 -7.07 -1.62
CA ALA A 114 2.31 -7.35 -0.29
C ALA A 114 1.50 -6.66 0.82
N VAL A 115 1.05 -5.42 0.58
CA VAL A 115 0.15 -4.69 1.49
C VAL A 115 -1.22 -5.37 1.59
N ILE A 116 -1.78 -5.82 0.47
CA ILE A 116 -3.05 -6.57 0.45
C ILE A 116 -2.95 -7.83 1.31
N TYR A 117 -1.86 -8.59 1.18
CA TYR A 117 -1.63 -9.77 2.03
C TYR A 117 -1.46 -9.39 3.51
N ALA A 118 -0.76 -8.31 3.82
CA ALA A 118 -0.61 -7.81 5.18
C ALA A 118 -1.96 -7.41 5.82
N GLN A 119 -2.84 -6.76 5.05
CA GLN A 119 -4.20 -6.43 5.49
C GLN A 119 -5.05 -7.68 5.68
N ALA A 120 -4.95 -8.64 4.76
CA ALA A 120 -5.69 -9.90 4.84
C ALA A 120 -5.27 -10.74 6.06
N ILE A 121 -3.97 -10.78 6.40
CA ILE A 121 -3.46 -11.41 7.63
C ILE A 121 -4.10 -10.76 8.86
N GLN A 122 -4.14 -9.43 8.94
CA GLN A 122 -4.73 -8.72 10.08
C GLN A 122 -6.24 -8.94 10.25
N ASN A 123 -6.95 -9.24 9.17
CA ASN A 123 -8.39 -9.46 9.18
C ASN A 123 -8.76 -10.91 9.55
N ARG A 124 -7.79 -11.78 9.81
CA ARG A 124 -8.04 -13.11 10.39
C ARG A 124 -8.37 -12.97 11.89
N ASN A 125 -9.13 -13.93 12.41
CA ASN A 125 -9.59 -13.93 13.80
C ASN A 125 -8.55 -14.49 14.78
N THR A 126 -7.25 -14.31 14.53
CA THR A 126 -6.13 -14.94 15.27
C THR A 126 -5.04 -13.92 15.68
N PRO A 127 -5.35 -13.03 16.64
CA PRO A 127 -4.61 -11.76 16.83
C PRO A 127 -3.10 -11.88 17.09
N GLN A 128 -2.66 -12.95 17.76
CA GLN A 128 -1.28 -13.06 18.21
C GLN A 128 -0.33 -13.51 17.09
N ASP A 129 -0.69 -14.56 16.35
CA ASP A 129 0.09 -15.06 15.22
C ASP A 129 0.05 -14.07 14.03
N ASP A 130 -1.10 -13.42 13.83
CA ASP A 130 -1.27 -12.41 12.78
C ASP A 130 -0.37 -11.19 12.99
N SER A 131 -0.09 -10.82 14.25
CA SER A 131 0.82 -9.72 14.55
C SER A 131 2.25 -10.01 14.10
N VAL A 132 2.78 -11.20 14.39
CA VAL A 132 4.15 -11.61 14.03
C VAL A 132 4.29 -11.79 12.52
N ALA A 133 3.28 -12.39 11.89
CA ALA A 133 3.23 -12.57 10.45
C ALA A 133 3.20 -11.23 9.70
N GLN A 134 2.31 -10.31 10.09
CA GLN A 134 2.22 -8.98 9.49
C GLN A 134 3.53 -8.20 9.70
N LEU A 135 4.12 -8.22 10.89
CA LEU A 135 5.38 -7.55 11.17
C LEU A 135 6.53 -8.08 10.31
N SER A 136 6.68 -9.40 10.25
CA SER A 136 7.72 -10.03 9.43
C SER A 136 7.59 -9.67 7.95
N LEU A 137 6.35 -9.59 7.45
CA LEU A 137 6.07 -9.22 6.07
C LEU A 137 6.39 -7.75 5.82
N MET A 138 5.91 -6.85 6.67
CA MET A 138 6.08 -5.41 6.46
C MET A 138 7.51 -4.93 6.70
N ASP A 139 8.25 -5.52 7.64
CA ASP A 139 9.70 -5.26 7.79
C ASP A 139 10.47 -5.74 6.55
N GLY A 140 10.04 -6.85 5.93
CA GLY A 140 10.59 -7.32 4.66
C GLY A 140 10.26 -6.39 3.50
N PHE A 141 9.04 -5.84 3.49
CA PHE A 141 8.58 -4.87 2.51
C PHE A 141 9.40 -3.58 2.59
N GLU A 142 9.55 -3.02 3.79
CA GLU A 142 10.34 -1.82 4.06
C GLU A 142 11.77 -1.95 3.49
N ARG A 143 12.45 -3.06 3.80
CA ARG A 143 13.80 -3.36 3.27
C ARG A 143 13.82 -3.49 1.74
N ALA A 144 12.81 -4.14 1.16
CA ALA A 144 12.72 -4.29 -0.29
C ALA A 144 12.51 -2.93 -0.98
N CYS A 145 11.70 -2.05 -0.39
CA CYS A 145 11.48 -0.70 -0.88
C CYS A 145 12.73 0.17 -0.78
N GLU A 146 13.44 0.09 0.34
CA GLU A 146 14.70 0.81 0.55
C GLU A 146 15.77 0.37 -0.45
N ALA A 147 15.95 -0.94 -0.64
CA ALA A 147 16.88 -1.48 -1.63
C ALA A 147 16.52 -1.03 -3.05
N ALA A 148 15.22 -1.08 -3.39
CA ALA A 148 14.72 -0.66 -4.69
C ALA A 148 14.95 0.84 -4.94
N PHE A 149 14.71 1.65 -3.92
CA PHE A 149 14.91 3.09 -3.97
C PHE A 149 16.38 3.49 -4.12
N LEU A 150 17.28 2.89 -3.33
CA LEU A 150 18.72 3.14 -3.43
C LEU A 150 19.26 2.79 -4.81
N LEU A 151 18.74 1.71 -5.41
CA LEU A 151 19.07 1.33 -6.77
C LEU A 151 18.55 2.41 -7.75
N ALA A 152 17.28 2.81 -7.66
CA ALA A 152 16.72 3.87 -8.50
C ALA A 152 17.50 5.19 -8.39
N ALA A 153 17.80 5.65 -7.17
CA ALA A 153 18.54 6.89 -6.88
C ALA A 153 19.97 6.88 -7.44
N ARG A 154 20.63 5.71 -7.46
CA ARG A 154 21.97 5.54 -8.06
C ARG A 154 21.96 5.82 -9.56
N PHE A 155 20.84 5.57 -10.22
CA PHE A 155 20.67 5.77 -11.65
C PHE A 155 19.89 7.04 -12.01
N SER A 156 19.27 7.75 -11.04
CA SER A 156 18.70 9.09 -11.26
C SER A 156 19.75 10.11 -11.67
N ILE A 157 21.01 9.92 -11.25
CA ILE A 157 22.17 10.68 -11.74
C ILE A 157 22.35 10.55 -13.26
N VAL A 158 21.81 9.48 -13.87
CA VAL A 158 21.89 9.19 -15.31
C VAL A 158 20.63 9.64 -16.07
N LEU A 159 19.52 9.92 -15.37
CA LEU A 159 18.23 10.29 -15.96
C LEU A 159 17.75 11.65 -15.42
N GLU A 160 18.37 12.73 -15.88
CA GLU A 160 17.99 14.14 -15.57
C GLU A 160 16.61 14.57 -16.12
N ALA A 161 15.76 13.63 -16.57
CA ALA A 161 14.61 13.96 -17.43
C ALA A 161 13.22 13.80 -16.81
N ASN A 162 13.07 13.47 -15.52
CA ASN A 162 11.75 13.34 -14.91
C ASN A 162 11.69 13.98 -13.51
N ASP A 163 10.92 15.06 -13.36
CA ASP A 163 10.52 15.73 -12.10
C ASP A 163 9.86 14.78 -11.06
N SER A 164 9.63 13.52 -11.44
CA SER A 164 8.98 12.49 -10.61
C SER A 164 9.97 11.65 -9.79
N ILE A 165 11.29 11.79 -10.03
CA ILE A 165 12.30 11.03 -9.29
C ILE A 165 12.84 11.92 -8.15
N PRO A 166 12.60 11.58 -6.87
CA PRO A 166 13.05 12.41 -5.76
C PRO A 166 14.56 12.59 -5.74
N ASN A 167 14.98 13.79 -5.35
CA ASN A 167 16.38 14.13 -5.27
C ASN A 167 17.00 13.43 -4.05
N LYS A 168 18.30 13.12 -4.10
CA LYS A 168 19.02 12.45 -3.01
C LYS A 168 18.97 13.26 -1.69
N GLN A 169 18.72 14.57 -1.78
CA GLN A 169 18.52 15.49 -0.66
C GLN A 169 17.14 15.44 0.00
N ASP A 170 16.11 14.89 -0.66
CA ASP A 170 14.78 14.66 -0.05
C ASP A 170 14.79 13.48 0.95
N CYS A 171 15.92 12.78 1.03
CA CYS A 171 16.16 11.66 1.92
C CYS A 171 16.81 12.16 3.21
N GLN A 172 16.02 12.71 4.12
CA GLN A 172 16.42 12.66 5.53
C GLN A 172 16.25 11.20 5.99
N GLU A 173 17.35 10.58 6.43
CA GLU A 173 17.42 9.19 6.94
C GLU A 173 16.50 8.94 8.15
N ASP A 174 15.98 10.00 8.77
CA ASP A 174 15.17 9.95 9.99
C ASP A 174 13.65 9.91 9.76
N SER A 175 13.18 9.85 8.50
CA SER A 175 11.74 9.89 8.24
C SER A 175 11.06 8.54 8.42
N ASP A 176 10.16 8.46 9.40
CA ASP A 176 9.23 7.35 9.70
C ASP A 176 8.18 7.12 8.59
N ASP A 177 8.51 7.38 7.33
CA ASP A 177 7.60 7.32 6.17
C ASP A 177 6.88 5.97 6.04
N MET A 178 7.52 4.87 6.43
CA MET A 178 6.90 3.54 6.39
C MET A 178 5.81 3.41 7.46
N LEU A 179 6.04 4.01 8.63
CA LEU A 179 5.06 4.08 9.71
C LEU A 179 3.88 4.98 9.30
N GLU A 180 4.15 6.10 8.61
CA GLU A 180 3.10 6.94 8.02
C GLU A 180 2.26 6.19 6.99
N ALA A 181 2.92 5.48 6.07
CA ALA A 181 2.26 4.66 5.06
C ALA A 181 1.42 3.55 5.72
N ALA A 182 1.97 2.87 6.72
CA ALA A 182 1.28 1.84 7.47
C ALA A 182 0.05 2.38 8.23
N ALA A 183 0.16 3.56 8.82
CA ALA A 183 -0.97 4.24 9.46
C ALA A 183 -2.06 4.57 8.44
N LYS A 184 -1.69 5.09 7.28
CA LYS A 184 -2.62 5.38 6.17
C LYS A 184 -3.27 4.14 5.57
N LEU A 185 -2.58 3.00 5.59
CA LEU A 185 -3.05 1.73 5.05
C LEU A 185 -3.75 0.84 6.10
N ASN A 186 -4.03 1.38 7.29
CA ASN A 186 -4.66 0.67 8.40
C ASN A 186 -3.94 -0.62 8.85
N LEU A 187 -2.60 -0.66 8.77
CA LEU A 187 -1.78 -1.80 9.22
C LEU A 187 -1.57 -1.74 10.75
N TYR A 188 -2.63 -2.05 11.50
CA TYR A 188 -2.72 -1.91 12.95
C TYR A 188 -1.58 -2.60 13.71
N TYR A 189 -1.30 -3.89 13.45
CA TYR A 189 -0.29 -4.61 14.22
C TYR A 189 1.12 -4.10 13.94
N TYR A 190 1.40 -3.71 12.70
CA TYR A 190 2.66 -3.07 12.34
C TYR A 190 2.86 -1.75 13.09
N VAL A 191 1.89 -0.84 13.02
CA VAL A 191 1.95 0.46 13.71
C VAL A 191 2.06 0.28 15.22
N LYS A 192 1.23 -0.60 15.80
CA LYS A 192 1.27 -0.92 17.23
C LYS A 192 2.66 -1.38 17.68
N SER A 193 3.25 -2.35 16.99
CA SER A 193 4.56 -2.88 17.41
C SER A 193 5.67 -1.84 17.29
N LYS A 194 5.65 -0.99 16.25
CA LYS A 194 6.67 0.06 16.07
C LYS A 194 6.56 1.12 17.18
N LEU A 195 5.34 1.50 17.56
CA LEU A 195 5.10 2.44 18.67
C LEU A 195 5.38 1.84 20.05
N GLU A 196 5.11 0.55 20.26
CA GLU A 196 5.47 -0.15 21.51
C GLU A 196 6.98 -0.23 21.70
N ARG A 197 7.73 -0.43 20.61
CA ARG A 197 9.19 -0.44 20.64
C ARG A 197 9.78 0.95 20.86
N ASP A 198 9.21 1.96 20.24
CA ASP A 198 9.67 3.34 20.33
C ASP A 198 8.48 4.32 20.25
N PRO A 199 7.93 4.75 21.40
CA PRO A 199 6.86 5.74 21.45
C PRO A 199 7.26 7.12 20.90
N GLY A 200 8.57 7.42 20.82
CA GLY A 200 9.09 8.69 20.30
C GLY A 200 8.75 8.92 18.83
N ARG A 201 8.56 7.83 18.07
CA ARG A 201 8.16 7.83 16.65
C ARG A 201 6.83 8.52 16.36
N MET A 202 6.00 8.74 17.38
CA MET A 202 4.79 9.57 17.27
C MET A 202 5.09 11.00 16.78
N LYS A 203 6.27 11.54 17.09
CA LYS A 203 6.68 12.90 16.74
C LYS A 203 7.48 12.99 15.43
N GLY A 204 7.93 11.86 14.89
CA GLY A 204 8.74 11.79 13.67
C GLY A 204 7.95 11.93 12.37
N SER A 205 6.61 11.90 12.45
CA SER A 205 5.74 12.02 11.28
C SER A 205 5.63 13.47 10.79
N THR A 206 5.87 13.68 9.50
CA THR A 206 5.80 14.97 8.79
C THR A 206 4.43 15.63 8.93
N TYR A 207 3.37 14.82 8.86
CA TYR A 207 1.98 15.32 8.93
C TYR A 207 1.20 14.80 10.13
N GLY A 208 1.86 14.06 11.02
CA GLY A 208 1.24 13.35 12.15
C GLY A 208 0.56 12.04 11.72
N LEU A 209 0.85 10.96 12.44
CA LEU A 209 0.30 9.64 12.14
C LEU A 209 -1.23 9.59 12.19
N LEU A 210 -1.85 10.35 13.10
CA LEU A 210 -3.31 10.44 13.22
C LEU A 210 -3.94 11.05 11.97
N HIS A 211 -3.31 12.09 11.40
CA HIS A 211 -3.77 12.66 10.14
C HIS A 211 -3.69 11.64 9.01
N GLN A 212 -2.57 10.91 8.91
CA GLN A 212 -2.38 9.87 7.90
C GLN A 212 -3.44 8.77 7.99
N ALA A 213 -3.74 8.28 9.19
CA ALA A 213 -4.79 7.28 9.41
C ALA A 213 -6.19 7.77 8.99
N LEU A 214 -6.51 9.04 9.24
CA LEU A 214 -7.79 9.65 8.84
C LEU A 214 -7.87 9.96 7.33
N GLN A 215 -6.72 9.97 6.63
CA GLN A 215 -6.64 10.17 5.19
C GLN A 215 -6.81 8.90 4.35
N ALA A 216 -6.92 7.71 4.95
CA ALA A 216 -6.91 6.40 4.29
C ALA A 216 -7.85 6.26 3.07
N GLN A 217 -8.90 7.09 2.99
CA GLN A 217 -10.05 6.85 2.14
C GLN A 217 -10.03 7.55 0.77
N TYR A 218 -9.41 8.73 0.59
CA TYR A 218 -9.70 9.54 -0.62
C TYR A 218 -8.67 10.61 -1.02
N MET A 219 -7.43 10.25 -1.34
CA MET A 219 -6.63 11.08 -2.25
C MET A 219 -5.83 10.18 -3.18
N LYS A 220 -5.38 10.75 -4.32
CA LYS A 220 -4.10 10.33 -4.92
C LYS A 220 -3.19 10.07 -3.74
N ILE A 221 -2.83 8.83 -3.44
CA ILE A 221 -2.10 8.60 -2.21
C ILE A 221 -0.74 9.23 -2.46
N ILE A 222 -0.57 10.45 -1.95
CA ILE A 222 0.72 11.13 -1.94
C ILE A 222 1.48 10.41 -0.86
N PHE A 223 2.06 9.29 -1.25
CA PHE A 223 3.12 8.68 -0.52
C PHE A 223 4.32 9.60 -0.56
N GLN A 224 5.18 9.44 0.44
CA GLN A 224 6.50 10.06 0.42
C GLN A 224 7.23 9.62 -0.85
N PRO A 225 8.13 10.43 -1.40
CA PRO A 225 8.68 10.17 -2.72
C PRO A 225 9.29 8.77 -2.89
N LYS A 226 9.88 8.22 -1.82
CA LYS A 226 10.43 6.85 -1.79
C LYS A 226 9.39 5.73 -2.02
N PHE A 227 8.12 6.02 -1.75
CA PHE A 227 6.99 5.10 -1.91
C PHE A 227 6.07 5.47 -3.09
N ARG A 228 6.18 6.68 -3.67
CA ARG A 228 5.36 7.10 -4.82
C ARG A 228 5.50 6.17 -6.02
N LEU A 229 6.73 5.74 -6.30
CA LEU A 229 7.01 4.80 -7.39
C LEU A 229 6.31 3.45 -7.15
N LEU A 230 6.18 3.01 -5.91
CA LEU A 230 5.65 1.69 -5.57
C LEU A 230 4.11 1.63 -5.53
N PHE A 231 3.45 2.80 -5.57
CA PHE A 231 2.02 2.93 -5.37
C PHE A 231 1.37 3.91 -6.37
N LEU A 232 1.72 3.79 -7.66
CA LEU A 232 1.07 4.59 -8.70
C LEU A 232 -0.47 4.55 -8.61
N ASP A 233 -1.07 5.66 -9.00
CA ASP A 233 -2.43 6.14 -8.66
C ASP A 233 -3.57 5.12 -8.82
N GLY A 234 -3.42 4.12 -9.70
CA GLY A 234 -4.39 3.04 -9.89
C GLY A 234 -4.50 2.07 -8.72
N TYR A 235 -3.37 1.63 -8.14
CA TYR A 235 -3.34 0.68 -7.02
C TYR A 235 -3.64 1.35 -5.68
N ALA A 236 -3.24 2.61 -5.56
CA ALA A 236 -3.57 3.45 -4.42
C ALA A 236 -5.10 3.50 -4.17
N ARG A 237 -5.92 3.61 -5.23
CA ARG A 237 -7.39 3.54 -5.12
C ARG A 237 -7.91 2.18 -4.68
N MET A 238 -7.25 1.09 -5.06
CA MET A 238 -7.65 -0.27 -4.65
C MET A 238 -7.35 -0.55 -3.18
N MET A 239 -6.32 0.09 -2.63
CA MET A 239 -5.95 -0.07 -1.22
C MET A 239 -6.54 1.02 -0.32
N ALA A 240 -7.18 2.03 -0.90
CA ALA A 240 -7.86 3.08 -0.16
C ALA A 240 -8.92 2.44 0.74
N SER A 241 -8.71 2.57 2.04
CA SER A 241 -9.53 1.96 3.08
C SER A 241 -10.19 3.04 3.92
N GLU A 242 -11.28 2.70 4.57
CA GLU A 242 -11.94 3.60 5.50
C GLU A 242 -11.08 3.74 6.76
N PRO A 243 -11.02 4.91 7.41
CA PRO A 243 -10.30 5.03 8.67
C PRO A 243 -10.76 3.95 9.65
N ASP A 244 -9.81 3.16 10.15
CA ASP A 244 -10.07 2.06 11.08
C ASP A 244 -10.11 2.60 12.52
N GLU A 245 -11.18 2.32 13.25
CA GLU A 245 -11.33 2.72 14.66
C GLU A 245 -10.18 2.20 15.53
N ARG A 246 -9.65 1.00 15.23
CA ARG A 246 -8.57 0.38 15.99
C ARG A 246 -7.28 1.19 15.90
N ILE A 247 -6.93 1.64 14.69
CA ILE A 247 -5.69 2.39 14.48
C ILE A 247 -5.83 3.82 14.99
N VAL A 248 -7.00 4.45 14.81
CA VAL A 248 -7.28 5.77 15.36
C VAL A 248 -7.23 5.74 16.90
N GLY A 249 -7.85 4.73 17.52
CA GLY A 249 -7.83 4.53 18.97
C GLY A 249 -6.42 4.34 19.50
N LEU A 250 -5.63 3.47 18.86
CA LEU A 250 -4.22 3.27 19.18
C LEU A 250 -3.43 4.58 19.15
N LEU A 251 -3.54 5.36 18.07
CA LEU A 251 -2.78 6.61 17.94
C LEU A 251 -3.17 7.62 19.03
N LEU A 252 -4.47 7.72 19.36
CA LEU A 252 -4.96 8.56 20.45
C LEU A 252 -4.50 8.07 21.83
N ASP A 253 -4.40 6.74 22.05
CA ASP A 253 -3.84 6.15 23.27
C ASP A 253 -2.36 6.55 23.45
N TYR A 254 -1.62 6.59 22.33
CA TYR A 254 -0.24 7.09 22.23
C TYR A 254 -0.14 8.63 22.18
N LYS A 255 -1.16 9.34 22.66
CA LYS A 255 -1.19 10.81 22.81
C LYS A 255 -1.10 11.59 21.50
N ALA A 256 -1.55 11.00 20.38
CA ALA A 256 -1.80 11.81 19.19
C ALA A 256 -2.84 12.89 19.52
N ASP A 257 -2.54 14.14 19.16
CA ASP A 257 -3.44 15.26 19.38
C ASP A 257 -4.36 15.44 18.17
N PRO A 258 -5.69 15.21 18.30
CA PRO A 258 -6.64 15.44 17.21
C PRO A 258 -6.74 16.91 16.80
N ASN A 259 -6.27 17.82 17.64
CA ASN A 259 -6.25 19.27 17.42
C ASN A 259 -4.87 19.79 17.00
N GLN A 260 -3.91 18.89 16.76
CA GLN A 260 -2.58 19.27 16.29
C GLN A 260 -2.69 20.08 15.00
N ARG A 261 -2.04 21.23 14.95
CA ARG A 261 -2.00 22.03 13.71
C ARG A 261 -1.15 21.34 12.66
N LEU A 262 -1.73 21.14 11.48
CA LEU A 262 -1.10 20.47 10.34
C LEU A 262 -0.20 21.43 9.55
N GLY A 263 0.84 21.97 10.19
CA GLY A 263 1.93 22.76 9.58
C GLY A 263 1.62 23.44 8.24
N THR A 264 2.36 23.05 7.19
CA THR A 264 2.38 23.66 5.84
C THR A 264 1.15 23.39 4.97
N ILE A 265 0.23 22.50 5.37
CA ILE A 265 -0.93 22.09 4.55
C ILE A 265 -2.22 22.87 4.93
N GLY A 266 -2.10 23.82 5.86
CA GLY A 266 -3.14 24.80 6.17
C GLY A 266 -3.44 24.88 7.66
N GLU A 267 -4.35 25.77 8.03
CA GLU A 267 -4.76 26.01 9.42
C GLU A 267 -5.61 24.90 10.05
N GLY A 268 -5.74 23.75 9.37
CA GLY A 268 -6.57 22.63 9.81
C GLY A 268 -5.89 21.73 10.84
N THR A 269 -6.71 20.94 11.53
CA THR A 269 -6.28 19.86 12.44
C THR A 269 -6.68 18.51 11.84
N PRO A 270 -6.12 17.37 12.30
CA PRO A 270 -6.58 16.05 11.90
C PRO A 270 -8.10 15.91 12.00
N PHE A 271 -8.69 16.44 13.07
CA PHE A 271 -10.13 16.42 13.28
C PHE A 271 -10.89 17.28 12.26
N THR A 272 -10.53 18.55 12.09
CA THR A 272 -11.27 19.45 11.19
C THR A 272 -11.17 18.99 9.73
N ALA A 273 -10.00 18.50 9.30
CA ALA A 273 -9.81 17.92 7.98
C ALA A 273 -10.67 16.67 7.75
N PHE A 274 -10.81 15.81 8.77
CA PHE A 274 -11.66 14.62 8.71
C PHE A 274 -13.15 14.99 8.61
N VAL A 275 -13.63 15.89 9.46
CA VAL A 275 -15.04 16.33 9.48
C VAL A 275 -15.43 16.99 8.15
N GLU A 276 -14.62 17.91 7.65
CA GLU A 276 -14.89 18.59 6.38
C GLU A 276 -14.98 17.61 5.21
N ARG A 277 -14.15 16.57 5.23
CA ARG A 277 -14.17 15.54 4.18
C ARG A 277 -15.44 14.69 4.24
N ILE A 278 -15.85 14.28 5.44
CA ILE A 278 -17.07 13.49 5.63
C ILE A 278 -18.31 14.31 5.24
N LYS A 279 -18.38 15.58 5.66
CA LYS A 279 -19.52 16.47 5.42
C LYS A 279 -19.90 16.58 3.95
N ARG A 280 -18.92 16.58 3.03
CA ARG A 280 -19.14 16.72 1.58
C ARG A 280 -19.86 15.53 0.94
N LYS A 281 -19.70 14.31 1.48
CA LYS A 281 -20.21 13.08 0.87
C LYS A 281 -21.10 12.24 1.80
N TRP A 282 -21.37 12.74 3.01
CA TRP A 282 -22.08 11.99 4.05
C TRP A 282 -23.40 11.37 3.55
N ARG A 283 -24.21 12.17 2.86
CA ARG A 283 -25.54 11.77 2.36
C ARG A 283 -25.48 10.74 1.24
N ASP A 284 -24.37 10.70 0.49
CA ASP A 284 -24.21 9.84 -0.68
C ASP A 284 -23.65 8.47 -0.30
N TRP A 285 -23.19 8.30 0.94
CA TRP A 285 -22.60 7.05 1.40
C TRP A 285 -23.63 6.09 1.98
N PRO A 286 -23.43 4.78 1.80
CA PRO A 286 -24.31 3.78 2.40
C PRO A 286 -24.25 3.80 3.93
N VAL A 287 -25.33 3.37 4.58
CA VAL A 287 -25.51 3.45 6.05
C VAL A 287 -24.35 2.79 6.82
N TRP A 288 -23.87 1.62 6.38
CA TRP A 288 -22.77 0.91 7.04
C TRP A 288 -21.48 1.74 7.08
N LYS A 289 -21.23 2.55 6.03
CA LYS A 289 -20.06 3.44 5.93
C LYS A 289 -20.21 4.65 6.85
N GLN A 290 -21.40 5.25 6.85
CA GLN A 290 -21.74 6.33 7.78
C GLN A 290 -21.53 5.87 9.23
N GLU A 291 -22.00 4.69 9.60
CA GLU A 291 -21.87 4.14 10.95
C GLU A 291 -20.40 3.94 11.36
N ARG A 292 -19.57 3.38 10.47
CA ARG A 292 -18.12 3.23 10.73
C ARG A 292 -17.43 4.57 10.95
N LEU A 293 -17.69 5.55 10.08
CA LEU A 293 -17.10 6.88 10.20
C LEU A 293 -17.65 7.64 11.42
N PHE A 294 -18.90 7.40 11.80
CA PHE A 294 -19.48 7.94 13.03
C PHE A 294 -18.77 7.39 14.27
N ARG A 295 -18.41 6.09 14.30
CA ARG A 295 -17.60 5.52 15.39
C ARG A 295 -16.25 6.22 15.53
N VAL A 296 -15.55 6.44 14.41
CA VAL A 296 -14.28 7.19 14.39
C VAL A 296 -14.48 8.63 14.88
N LEU A 297 -15.52 9.32 14.41
CA LEU A 297 -15.86 10.69 14.85
C LEU A 297 -16.12 10.74 16.36
N LYS A 298 -16.94 9.83 16.86
CA LYS A 298 -17.25 9.69 18.29
C LYS A 298 -15.98 9.46 19.10
N LEU A 299 -15.10 8.58 18.62
CA LEU A 299 -13.83 8.28 19.27
C LEU A 299 -12.93 9.52 19.35
N LEU A 300 -12.81 10.30 18.27
CA LEU A 300 -12.04 11.54 18.27
C LEU A 300 -12.58 12.54 19.31
N LEU A 301 -13.89 12.76 19.34
CA LEU A 301 -14.54 13.65 20.31
C LEU A 301 -14.34 13.18 21.76
N GLN A 302 -14.49 11.88 22.01
CA GLN A 302 -14.25 11.29 23.33
C GLN A 302 -12.80 11.44 23.81
N ARG A 303 -11.86 11.61 22.87
CA ARG A 303 -10.43 11.79 23.15
C ARG A 303 -9.98 13.25 23.01
N GLY A 304 -10.91 14.19 23.12
CA GLY A 304 -10.61 15.62 23.27
C GLY A 304 -10.50 16.41 21.97
N ALA A 305 -11.01 15.90 20.84
CA ALA A 305 -11.14 16.70 19.63
C ALA A 305 -12.10 17.88 19.85
N ASP A 306 -11.71 19.07 19.39
CA ASP A 306 -12.49 20.30 19.53
C ASP A 306 -13.58 20.36 18.43
N PRO A 307 -14.88 20.29 18.79
CA PRO A 307 -15.96 20.36 17.82
C PRO A 307 -16.14 21.78 17.23
N ILE A 308 -15.51 22.81 17.79
CA ILE A 308 -15.64 24.19 17.35
C ILE A 308 -14.80 24.40 16.09
N LEU A 309 -15.43 24.17 14.93
CA LEU A 309 -14.86 24.50 13.64
C LEU A 309 -14.89 26.02 13.46
N LYS A 310 -13.72 26.68 13.51
CA LYS A 310 -13.64 28.11 13.16
C LYS A 310 -13.89 28.28 11.67
N GLU A 311 -14.76 29.21 11.31
CA GLU A 311 -15.17 29.44 9.91
C GLU A 311 -13.98 29.83 8.99
N SER A 312 -12.89 30.36 9.57
CA SER A 312 -11.62 30.63 8.89
C SER A 312 -10.86 29.35 8.48
N GLU A 313 -10.91 28.30 9.30
CA GLU A 313 -10.24 27.01 9.05
C GLU A 313 -10.94 26.24 7.92
N LEU A 314 -12.25 26.49 7.72
CA LEU A 314 -13.09 25.89 6.70
C LEU A 314 -12.81 26.40 5.27
N LYS A 315 -12.42 27.67 5.13
CA LYS A 315 -12.22 28.33 3.82
C LYS A 315 -10.86 28.00 3.18
N THR A 316 -9.84 27.71 3.98
CA THR A 316 -8.45 27.52 3.50
C THR A 316 -8.23 26.15 2.85
N TYR A 317 -8.89 25.09 3.35
CA TYR A 317 -8.81 23.75 2.75
C TYR A 317 -9.41 23.70 1.34
N GLN A 318 -10.27 24.67 0.97
CA GLN A 318 -10.84 24.76 -0.38
C GLN A 318 -9.84 25.29 -1.41
N ARG A 319 -8.89 26.16 -1.03
CA ARG A 319 -7.90 26.75 -1.95
C ARG A 319 -6.74 25.81 -2.29
N VAL A 320 -6.23 25.04 -1.31
CA VAL A 320 -5.13 24.09 -1.56
C VAL A 320 -5.57 22.97 -2.52
N ASN A 321 -6.85 22.56 -2.47
CA ASN A 321 -7.40 21.56 -3.40
C ASN A 321 -7.72 22.10 -4.81
N ALA A 322 -7.81 23.43 -4.99
CA ALA A 322 -8.16 24.02 -6.28
C ALA A 322 -6.95 24.21 -7.20
N HIS A 323 -5.73 24.24 -6.66
CA HIS A 323 -4.49 24.38 -7.45
C HIS A 323 -3.94 23.06 -7.99
N ASP A 324 -4.44 21.91 -7.54
CA ASP A 324 -4.01 20.56 -7.98
C ASP A 324 -5.02 19.85 -8.90
N VAL A 325 -6.11 20.52 -9.27
CA VAL A 325 -7.07 20.04 -10.28
C VAL A 325 -6.77 20.78 -11.58
N GLY A 326 -5.84 20.23 -12.37
CA GLY A 326 -5.78 20.53 -13.79
C GLY A 326 -7.11 20.12 -14.46
N PRO A 327 -7.53 20.81 -15.54
CA PRO A 327 -8.82 20.56 -16.16
C PRO A 327 -8.92 19.11 -16.63
N ASP A 328 -10.03 18.46 -16.27
CA ASP A 328 -10.42 17.15 -16.79
C ASP A 328 -10.48 17.22 -18.32
N ASP A 329 -9.67 16.39 -18.97
CA ASP A 329 -9.78 16.11 -20.39
C ASP A 329 -11.03 15.23 -20.57
N THR A 330 -12.16 15.88 -20.82
CA THR A 330 -13.39 15.23 -21.28
C THR A 330 -13.15 14.66 -22.67
N GLY A 331 -12.61 13.45 -22.72
CA GLY A 331 -12.71 12.58 -23.89
C GLY A 331 -14.14 12.07 -23.98
N GLU A 332 -14.96 12.78 -24.74
CA GLU A 332 -16.23 12.27 -25.27
C GLU A 332 -15.99 11.00 -26.10
N ILE A 333 -17.04 10.16 -26.13
CA ILE A 333 -17.12 8.79 -26.66
C ILE A 333 -16.75 8.69 -28.14
#